data_AF-A0A968IK30-F1
#
_entry.id   AF-A0A968IK30-F1
#
_cell.length_a   1.000
_cell.length_b   1.000
_cell.length_c   1.000
_cell.angle_alpha   90.00
_cell.angle_beta   90.00
_cell.angle_gamma   90.00
#
_symmetry.space_group_name_H-M   'P 1'
#
loop_
_entity.id
_entity.type
_entity.pdbx_description
1 polymer ?
#
loop_
_entity_poly.entity_id
_entity_poly.type
_entity_poly.pdbx_seq_one_letter_code
_entity_poly.pdbx_strand_id
1 'polypeptide(L)' 'MLLQLNDPAIANLIVSIPKPISQRLIEGLKKVLKAVKKTLLETEEHSEIRSLVDQISTKLETL' A
#
# COMPACT_ATOMS: atom_id res chain seq x y z
N MET A 1 -17.32 -0.97 -5.02
CA MET A 1 -16.65 0.15 -5.72
C MET A 1 -15.23 0.22 -5.17
N LEU A 2 -14.22 -0.15 -5.97
CA LEU A 2 -12.83 0.03 -5.59
C LEU A 2 -12.53 1.54 -5.55
N LEU A 3 -11.91 2.02 -4.47
CA LEU A 3 -11.45 3.41 -4.35
C LEU A 3 -10.74 3.82 -5.64
N GLN A 4 -11.33 4.76 -6.39
CA GLN A 4 -10.68 5.33 -7.55
C GLN A 4 -9.58 6.26 -7.03
N LEU A 5 -8.36 5.73 -6.93
CA LEU A 5 -7.16 6.38 -6.38
C LEU A 5 -6.68 7.61 -7.18
N ASN A 6 -7.46 8.08 -8.15
CA ASN A 6 -7.15 9.21 -9.01
C ASN A 6 -7.92 10.49 -8.63
N ASP A 7 -8.49 10.56 -7.42
CA ASP A 7 -9.16 11.78 -6.95
C ASP A 7 -8.12 12.91 -6.70
N PRO A 8 -8.20 14.04 -7.43
CA PRO A 8 -7.26 15.15 -7.28
C PRO A 8 -7.28 15.77 -5.87
N ALA A 9 -8.42 15.73 -5.18
CA ALA A 9 -8.54 16.25 -3.82
C ALA A 9 -7.73 15.40 -2.83
N ILE A 10 -7.78 14.07 -2.99
CA ILE A 10 -6.99 13.13 -2.18
C ILE A 10 -5.50 13.29 -2.48
N ALA A 11 -5.12 13.42 -3.75
CA ALA A 11 -3.73 13.64 -4.14
C ALA A 11 -3.14 14.92 -3.52
N ASN A 12 -3.90 16.03 -3.54
CA ASN A 12 -3.46 17.30 -2.94
C ASN A 12 -3.29 17.19 -1.41
N LEU A 13 -4.19 16.47 -0.73
CA LEU A 13 -4.05 16.22 0.70
C LEU A 13 -2.79 15.41 1.01
N ILE A 14 -2.45 14.40 0.20
CA ILE A 14 -1.23 13.59 0.39
C ILE A 14 0.04 14.44 0.20
N VAL A 15 0.08 15.32 -0.81
CA VAL A 15 1.24 16.21 -1.06
C VAL A 15 1.43 17.21 0.08
N SER A 16 0.36 17.61 0.77
CA SER A 16 0.43 18.51 1.92
C SER A 16 0.99 17.86 3.20
N ILE A 17 1.14 16.53 3.23
CA ILE A 17 1.70 15.82 4.39
C ILE A 17 3.20 16.13 4.49
N PRO A 18 3.70 16.60 5.64
CA PRO A 18 5.12 16.81 5.86
C PRO A 18 5.94 15.54 5.58
N LYS A 19 7.06 15.67 4.85
CA LYS A 19 7.92 14.54 4.43
C LYS A 19 8.27 13.54 5.55
N PRO A 20 8.62 13.97 6.78
CA PRO A 20 8.92 13.03 7.86
C PRO A 20 7.70 12.19 8.28
N ILE A 21 6.49 12.75 8.17
CA ILE A 21 5.24 12.08 8.51
C ILE A 21 4.84 11.13 7.38
N SER A 22 4.93 11.54 6.12
CA SER A 22 4.63 10.67 4.97
C SER A 22 5.59 9.47 4.92
N GLN A 23 6.87 9.65 5.22
CA GLN A 23 7.83 8.54 5.35
C GLN A 23 7.44 7.56 6.46
N ARG A 24 7.05 8.04 7.65
CA ARG A 24 6.58 7.15 8.73
C ARG A 24 5.32 6.38 8.35
N LEU A 25 4.40 7.01 7.62
CA LEU A 25 3.19 6.36 7.10
C LEU A 25 3.53 5.29 6.06
N ILE A 26 4.43 5.58 5.12
CA ILE A 26 4.94 4.62 4.12
C ILE A 26 5.58 3.41 4.82
N GLU A 27 6.42 3.63 5.83
CA GLU A 27 7.04 2.56 6.60
C GLU A 27 6.02 1.73 7.41
N GLY A 28 4.98 2.37 7.94
CA GLY A 28 3.85 1.68 8.56
C GLY A 28 3.10 0.78 7.57
N LEU A 29 2.79 1.30 6.38
CA LEU A 29 2.12 0.55 5.31
C LEU A 29 2.96 -0.64 4.84
N LYS A 30 4.28 -0.47 4.69
CA LYS A 30 5.19 -1.59 4.37
C LYS A 30 5.12 -2.72 5.39
N LYS A 31 5.06 -2.38 6.70
CA LYS A 31 4.92 -3.40 7.77
C LYS A 31 3.60 -4.14 7.67
N VAL A 32 2.50 -3.44 7.42
CA VAL A 32 1.17 -4.05 7.24
C VAL A 32 1.16 -4.98 6.03
N LEU A 33 1.65 -4.52 4.87
CA LEU A 33 1.72 -5.33 3.66
C LEU A 33 2.59 -6.58 3.83
N LYS A 34 3.71 -6.46 4.56
CA LYS A 34 4.55 -7.61 4.91
C LYS A 34 3.78 -8.65 5.75
N ALA A 35 2.98 -8.21 6.72
CA ALA A 35 2.15 -9.11 7.53
C ALA A 35 1.08 -9.79 6.67
N VAL A 36 0.38 -9.04 5.82
CA VAL A 36 -0.62 -9.57 4.89
C VAL A 36 0.00 -10.58 3.93
N LYS A 37 1.17 -10.27 3.35
CA LYS A 37 1.91 -11.18 2.46
C LYS A 37 2.27 -12.49 3.16
N LYS A 38 2.68 -12.44 4.43
CA LYS A 38 2.97 -13.64 5.22
C LYS A 38 1.72 -14.52 5.38
N THR A 39 0.59 -13.93 5.77
CA THR A 39 -0.68 -14.67 5.91
C THR A 39 -1.16 -15.25 4.59
N LEU A 40 -0.94 -14.55 3.47
CA LEU A 40 -1.29 -15.03 2.13
C LEU A 40 -0.35 -16.13 1.61
N LEU A 41 0.86 -16.27 2.15
CA LEU A 41 1.74 -17.40 1.81
C LEU A 41 1.33 -18.67 2.55
N GLU A 42 0.72 -18.54 3.72
CA GLU A 42 0.20 -19.65 4.53
C GLU A 42 -1.15 -20.17 4.00
N THR A 43 -1.78 -19.46 3.05
CA THR A 43 -3.07 -19.82 2.43
C THR A 43 -2.93 -19.97 0.92
N GLU A 44 -3.19 -21.16 0.37
CA GLU A 44 -2.99 -21.45 -1.07
C GLU A 44 -4.06 -20.80 -1.99
N GLU A 45 -5.20 -20.37 -1.44
CA GLU A 45 -6.39 -20.03 -2.22
C GLU A 45 -6.46 -18.57 -2.73
N HIS A 46 -5.45 -17.73 -2.49
CA HIS A 46 -5.58 -16.28 -2.69
C HIS A 46 -4.52 -15.68 -3.62
N SER A 47 -4.35 -16.25 -4.81
CA SER A 47 -3.40 -15.77 -5.84
C SER A 47 -3.66 -14.31 -6.27
N GLU A 48 -4.92 -13.90 -6.41
CA GLU A 48 -5.31 -12.53 -6.76
C GLU A 48 -4.93 -11.52 -5.68
N ILE A 49 -5.21 -11.84 -4.42
CA ILE A 49 -4.86 -10.97 -3.28
C ILE A 49 -3.34 -10.88 -3.15
N ARG A 50 -2.62 -11.98 -3.39
CA ARG A 50 -1.15 -11.99 -3.40
C ARG A 50 -0.59 -11.05 -4.48
N SER A 51 -1.16 -11.10 -5.69
CA SER A 51 -0.81 -10.18 -6.78
C SER A 51 -1.07 -8.71 -6.42
N LEU A 52 -2.21 -8.41 -5.81
CA LEU A 52 -2.53 -7.06 -5.35
C LEU A 52 -1.54 -6.56 -4.28
N VAL A 53 -1.20 -7.41 -3.30
CA VAL A 53 -0.25 -7.07 -2.25
C VAL A 53 1.15 -6.81 -2.82
N ASP A 54 1.58 -7.58 -3.82
CA ASP A 54 2.85 -7.36 -4.51
C ASP A 54 2.82 -6.03 -5.30
N GLN A 55 1.76 -5.74 -6.04
CA GLN A 55 1.62 -4.47 -6.77
C GLN A 55 1.66 -3.24 -5.86
N ILE A 56 0.99 -3.31 -4.70
CA ILE A 56 1.01 -2.20 -3.72
C ILE A 56 2.41 -2.06 -3.10
N SER A 57 3.07 -3.19 -2.78
CA SER A 57 4.43 -3.18 -2.22
C SER A 57 5.43 -2.53 -3.18
N THR A 58 5.41 -2.91 -4.47
CA THR A 58 6.27 -2.30 -5.49
C THR A 58 6.02 -0.80 -5.63
N LYS A 59 4.76 -0.36 -5.65
CA LYS A 59 4.43 1.08 -5.71
C LYS A 59 4.98 1.86 -4.51
N LEU A 60 4.96 1.28 -3.30
CA LEU A 60 5.49 1.91 -2.09
C LEU A 60 7.03 1.92 -2.02
N GLU A 61 7.73 1.07 -2.77
CA GLU A 61 9.18 1.12 -2.89
C GLU A 61 9.65 2.19 -3.88
N THR A 62 8.80 2.55 -4.85
CA THR A 62 9.09 3.56 -5.88
C THR A 62 8.67 4.98 -5.51
N LEU A 63 8.09 5.19 -4.32
CA LEU A 63 7.64 6.48 -3.77
C LEU A 63 8.62 7.00 -2.71
#